data_AF-W4S4W1-F1
#
_entry.id   AF-W4S4W1-F1
#
_cell.length_a   1.000
_cell.length_b   1.000
_cell.length_c   1.000
_cell.angle_alpha   90.00
_cell.angle_beta   90.00
_cell.angle_gamma   90.00
#
_symmetry.space_group_name_H-M   'P 1'
#
loop_
_entity.id
_entity.type
_entity.pdbx_description
1 polymer ?
#
loop_
_entity_poly.entity_id
_entity_poly.type
_entity_poly.pdbx_seq_one_letter_code
_entity_poly.pdbx_strand_id
1 'polypeptide(L)'
;MATSHRNPANLRVVLESPSGTRSYVVTPFSVLDPAEYAKTGFYIDLTSTNAFLDERAQGVWTLEVTDMTEPRTTAALQNFKLRILGH
;
A
#
# COMPACT_ATOMS: atom_id res chain seq x y z
N MET A 1 -2.11 4.20 6.09
CA MET A 1 -2.98 3.11 5.61
C MET A 1 -3.03 2.04 6.68
N ALA A 2 -4.16 1.36 6.87
CA ALA A 2 -4.30 0.22 7.78
C ALA A 2 -5.10 -0.90 7.12
N THR A 3 -4.73 -2.15 7.42
CA THR A 3 -5.37 -3.38 6.92
C THR A 3 -5.54 -4.39 8.06
N SER A 4 -6.51 -5.28 7.94
CA SER A 4 -6.65 -6.41 8.88
C SER A 4 -5.70 -7.59 8.58
N HIS A 5 -4.76 -7.43 7.64
CA HIS A 5 -3.87 -8.50 7.20
C HIS A 5 -2.84 -8.86 8.27
N ARG A 6 -2.72 -10.15 8.60
CA ARG A 6 -1.90 -10.63 9.73
C ARG A 6 -0.48 -11.05 9.36
N ASN A 7 -0.17 -11.15 8.07
CA ASN A 7 1.18 -11.44 7.58
C ASN A 7 1.61 -10.40 6.54
N PRO A 8 1.95 -9.18 6.95
CA PRO A 8 2.23 -8.09 6.01
C PRO A 8 3.47 -8.30 5.14
N ALA A 9 4.35 -9.23 5.49
CA ALA A 9 5.46 -9.62 4.63
C ALA A 9 4.96 -10.09 3.25
N ASN A 10 3.74 -10.63 3.13
CA ASN A 10 3.19 -11.07 1.85
C ASN A 10 2.58 -9.93 1.01
N LEU A 11 2.37 -8.75 1.59
CA LEU A 11 1.64 -7.68 0.93
C LEU A 11 2.51 -6.93 -0.08
N ARG A 12 1.92 -6.66 -1.24
CA ARG A 12 2.37 -5.64 -2.18
C ARG A 12 1.37 -4.51 -2.19
N VAL A 13 1.86 -3.27 -2.13
CA VAL A 13 1.04 -2.08 -2.27
C VAL A 13 1.57 -1.22 -3.39
N VAL A 14 0.72 -0.95 -4.37
CA VAL A 14 1.02 -0.12 -5.54
C VAL A 14 0.10 1.09 -5.52
N LEU A 15 0.68 2.28 -5.70
CA LEU A 15 -0.07 3.50 -5.98
C LEU A 15 0.10 3.83 -7.46
N GLU A 16 -1.02 4.03 -8.16
CA GLU A 16 -1.07 4.41 -9.56
C GLU A 16 -1.63 5.83 -9.70
N SER A 17 -0.96 6.65 -10.50
CA SER A 17 -1.35 8.02 -10.79
C SER A 17 -2.43 8.10 -11.88
N PRO A 18 -3.12 9.24 -12.03
CA PRO A 18 -4.06 9.46 -13.13
C PRO A 18 -3.46 9.26 -14.54
N SER A 19 -2.13 9.42 -14.67
CA SER A 19 -1.40 9.23 -15.91
C SER A 19 -0.99 7.76 -16.16
N GLY A 20 -1.25 6.86 -15.21
CA GLY A 20 -0.93 5.43 -15.31
C GLY A 20 0.46 5.05 -14.79
N THR A 21 1.23 5.99 -14.23
CA THR A 21 2.51 5.68 -13.59
C THR A 21 2.28 4.89 -12.32
N ARG A 22 3.06 3.83 -12.09
CA ARG A 22 2.92 2.93 -10.94
C ARG A 22 4.12 3.02 -10.01
N SER A 23 3.86 3.24 -8.72
CA SER A 23 4.86 3.25 -7.66
C SER A 23 4.60 2.13 -6.66
N TYR A 24 5.61 1.31 -6.40
CA TYR A 24 5.57 0.27 -5.38
C TYR A 24 5.94 0.87 -4.02
N VAL A 25 4.92 1.19 -3.21
CA VAL A 25 5.12 1.82 -1.89
C VAL A 25 5.31 0.78 -0.77
N VAL A 26 4.96 -0.48 -1.02
CA VAL A 26 5.32 -1.65 -0.21
C VAL A 26 5.69 -2.79 -1.15
N THR A 27 6.87 -3.36 -0.95
CA THR A 27 7.32 -4.54 -1.67
C THR A 27 6.98 -5.82 -0.90
N PRO A 28 6.51 -6.87 -1.58
CA PRO A 28 6.24 -8.15 -0.94
C PRO A 28 7.55 -8.86 -0.55
N PHE A 29 7.41 -9.88 0.29
CA PHE A 29 8.47 -10.72 0.84
C PHE A 29 9.53 -9.92 1.62
N SER A 30 9.06 -8.93 2.38
CA SER A 30 9.91 -8.12 3.26
C SER A 30 10.31 -8.89 4.53
N VAL A 31 11.24 -8.31 5.30
CA VAL A 31 11.72 -8.86 6.59
C VAL A 31 10.80 -8.53 7.78
N LEU A 32 9.57 -8.09 7.54
CA LEU A 32 8.60 -7.78 8.60
C LEU A 32 8.22 -9.07 9.35
N ASP A 33 8.36 -9.05 10.68
CA ASP A 33 7.97 -10.17 11.53
C ASP A 33 6.44 -10.30 11.60
N PRO A 34 5.84 -11.41 11.12
CA PRO A 34 4.39 -11.62 11.21
C PRO A 34 3.86 -11.61 12.65
N ALA A 35 4.68 -11.97 13.65
CA ALA A 35 4.26 -12.04 15.05
C ALA A 35 3.81 -10.67 15.59
N GLU A 36 4.47 -9.59 15.17
CA GLU A 36 4.15 -8.20 15.56
C GLU A 36 2.75 -7.77 15.09
N TYR A 37 2.29 -8.31 13.96
CA TYR A 37 1.05 -7.89 13.29
C TYR A 37 -0.10 -8.88 13.46
N ALA A 38 0.15 -10.02 14.13
CA ALA A 38 -0.81 -11.11 14.26
C ALA A 38 -2.12 -10.70 14.98
N LYS A 39 -2.05 -9.70 15.87
CA LYS A 39 -3.19 -9.21 16.68
C LYS A 39 -3.80 -7.91 16.18
N THR A 40 -2.98 -7.03 15.61
CA THR A 40 -3.34 -5.64 15.27
C THR A 40 -3.65 -5.47 13.78
N GLY A 41 -3.21 -6.40 12.93
CA GLY A 41 -3.15 -6.19 11.49
C GLY A 41 -1.94 -5.34 11.11
N PHE A 42 -1.91 -4.82 9.89
CA PHE A 42 -0.78 -4.06 9.37
C PHE A 42 -1.15 -2.61 9.09
N TYR A 43 -0.31 -1.68 9.54
CA TYR A 43 -0.47 -0.26 9.27
C TYR A 43 0.85 0.38 8.86
N ILE A 44 0.72 1.45 8.07
CA ILE A 44 1.79 2.36 7.68
C ILE A 44 1.32 3.76 8.02
N ASP A 45 2.00 4.41 8.97
CA ASP A 45 1.67 5.77 9.39
C ASP A 45 1.90 6.78 8.25
N LEU A 46 3.06 6.67 7.59
CA LEU A 46 3.41 7.49 6.44
C LEU A 46 4.40 6.74 5.54
N THR A 47 4.13 6.77 4.23
CA THR A 47 5.09 6.46 3.18
C THR A 47 4.98 7.52 2.09
N SER A 48 6.05 7.72 1.34
CA SER A 48 6.14 8.74 0.29
C SER A 48 6.85 8.18 -0.92
N THR A 49 6.51 8.70 -2.09
CA THR A 49 7.16 8.34 -3.36
C THR A 49 7.34 9.59 -4.20
N ASN A 50 8.46 9.65 -4.92
CA ASN A 50 8.77 10.69 -5.89
C ASN A 50 8.55 10.22 -7.33
N ALA A 51 7.96 9.03 -7.52
CA ALA A 51 7.74 8.44 -8.84
C ALA A 51 6.84 9.28 -9.76
N PHE A 52 6.04 10.18 -9.19
CA PHE A 52 5.05 11.00 -9.90
C PHE A 52 5.48 12.47 -10.03
N LEU A 53 6.78 12.75 -9.90
CA LEU A 53 7.29 14.10 -10.06
C LEU A 53 6.89 14.65 -11.43
N ASP A 54 6.43 15.91 -11.45
CA ASP A 54 5.97 16.64 -12.64
C ASP A 54 4.69 16.09 -13.33
N GLU A 55 4.00 15.12 -12.72
CA GLU A 55 2.72 14.65 -13.24
C GLU A 55 1.54 15.54 -12.83
N ARG A 56 0.53 15.65 -13.70
CA ARG A 56 -0.73 16.31 -13.36
C ARG A 56 -1.49 15.46 -12.33
N ALA A 57 -1.69 16.01 -11.13
CA ALA A 57 -2.35 15.30 -10.03
C ALA A 57 -3.87 15.06 -10.21
N GLN A 58 -4.53 15.79 -11.10
CA GLN A 58 -5.99 15.73 -11.27
C GLN A 58 -6.41 14.43 -11.98
N GLY A 59 -7.26 13.66 -11.32
CA GLY A 59 -7.89 12.46 -11.88
C GLY A 59 -8.05 11.37 -10.82
N VAL A 60 -8.25 10.13 -11.27
CA VAL A 60 -8.40 8.97 -10.38
C VAL A 60 -7.02 8.47 -9.99
N TRP A 61 -6.80 8.36 -8.68
CA TRP A 61 -5.66 7.66 -8.11
C TRP A 61 -6.11 6.27 -7.66
N THR A 62 -5.33 5.24 -7.97
CA THR A 62 -5.66 3.86 -7.62
C THR A 62 -4.66 3.34 -6.61
N LEU A 63 -5.15 2.84 -5.47
CA LEU A 63 -4.35 2.08 -4.52
C LEU A 63 -4.67 0.59 -4.69
N GLU A 64 -3.68 -0.19 -5.10
CA GLU A 64 -3.78 -1.65 -5.17
C GLU A 64 -3.09 -2.27 -3.95
N VAL A 65 -3.80 -3.12 -3.22
CA VAL A 65 -3.26 -3.91 -2.11
C VAL A 65 -3.47 -5.38 -2.43
N THR A 66 -2.38 -6.12 -2.55
CA THR A 66 -2.40 -7.54 -2.97
C THR A 66 -1.62 -8.38 -1.97
N ASP A 67 -2.24 -9.44 -1.44
CA ASP A 67 -1.49 -10.56 -0.84
C ASP A 67 -0.88 -11.37 -2.00
N MET A 68 0.44 -11.43 -2.06
CA MET A 68 1.18 -12.10 -3.14
C MET A 68 1.33 -13.61 -2.90
N THR A 69 0.60 -14.16 -1.93
CA THR A 69 0.49 -15.59 -1.66
C THR A 69 -0.92 -16.10 -1.92
N GLU A 70 -1.12 -17.42 -1.90
CA GLU A 70 -2.44 -18.01 -2.05
C GLU A 70 -3.37 -17.54 -0.91
N PRO A 71 -4.50 -16.86 -1.20
CA PRO A 71 -5.36 -16.32 -0.16
C PRO A 71 -6.01 -17.42 0.66
N ARG A 72 -5.56 -17.63 1.90
CA ARG A 72 -6.17 -18.58 2.83
C ARG A 72 -7.27 -17.96 3.69
N THR A 73 -7.27 -16.64 3.78
CA THR A 73 -8.19 -15.87 4.63
C THR A 73 -8.48 -14.52 3.99
N THR A 74 -9.68 -13.98 4.24
CA THR A 74 -10.03 -12.62 3.80
C THR A 74 -9.44 -11.58 4.75
N ALA A 75 -8.78 -10.57 4.18
CA ALA A 75 -8.39 -9.35 4.87
C ALA A 75 -9.03 -8.13 4.18
N ALA A 76 -9.11 -7.01 4.89
CA ALA A 76 -9.71 -5.79 4.40
C ALA A 76 -8.75 -4.61 4.55
N LEU A 77 -8.77 -3.71 3.55
CA LEU A 77 -8.26 -2.36 3.69
C LEU A 77 -9.22 -1.57 4.59
N GLN A 78 -8.74 -1.09 5.72
CA GLN A 78 -9.56 -0.42 6.73
C GLN A 78 -9.54 1.09 6.57
N ASN A 79 -8.38 1.66 6.22
CA ASN A 79 -8.26 3.09 5.96
C ASN A 79 -7.18 3.39 4.92
N PHE A 80 -7.38 4.48 4.19
CA PHE A 80 -6.39 5.05 3.28
C PHE A 80 -6.54 6.58 3.24
N LYS A 81 -5.40 7.27 3.20
CA LYS A 81 -5.33 8.72 3.02
C LYS A 81 -4.21 9.01 2.03
N LEU A 82 -4.53 9.75 0.97
CA LEU A 82 -3.57 10.27 0.01
C LEU A 82 -3.33 11.75 0.29
N ARG A 83 -2.05 12.16 0.30
CA ARG A 83 -1.65 13.57 0.34
C ARG A 83 -0.72 13.83 -0.83
N ILE A 84 -1.09 14.78 -1.67
CA ILE A 84 -0.31 15.21 -2.83
C ILE A 84 0.44 16.49 -2.45
N LEU A 85 1.72 16.54 -2.76
CA LEU A 85 2.59 17.69 -2.53
C LEU A 85 3.10 18.16 -3.89
N GLY A 86 2.81 19.42 -4.25
CA GLY A 86 3.12 20.01 -5.54
C GLY A 86 2.77 21.50 -5.54
N HIS A 87 2.94 22.17 -6.69
CA HIS A 87 2.61 23.58 -6.89
C HIS A 87 1.83 23.77 -8.21
#